data_AF-A0A971WP45-F1
#
_entry.id   AF-A0A971WP45-F1
#
_cell.length_a   1.000
_cell.length_b   1.000
_cell.length_c   1.000
_cell.angle_alpha   90.00
_cell.angle_beta   90.00
_cell.angle_gamma   90.00
#
_symmetry.space_group_name_H-M   'P 1'
#
loop_
_entity.id
_entity.type
_entity.pdbx_description
1 polymer ?
#
loop_
_entity_poly.entity_id
_entity_poly.type
_entity_poly.pdbx_seq_one_letter_code
_entity_poly.pdbx_strand_id
1 'polypeptide(L)'
;MIEQGYSAFDMKVGFANSPKKKATSTGWYLTIPYRHMTTSKIHSTMPKDIAKPAKKLSDGDRLSAALVRSLGYKPKTSWAGYTWKNSQYDSLTRIVKEYDSGKKRGHYMTFRRVSDKTDSNAWMHPGYKGLKALDRVAPKVEEFFYDYIRG
;
A
#
# COMPACT_ATOMS: atom_id res chain seq x y z
N MET A 1 -10.76 18.77 -1.09
CA MET A 1 -10.13 17.48 -0.72
C MET A 1 -8.77 17.67 -0.05
N ILE A 2 -7.84 18.48 -0.56
CA ILE A 2 -6.52 18.65 0.08
C ILE A 2 -6.59 19.32 1.47
N GLU A 3 -7.49 20.30 1.65
CA GLU A 3 -7.59 21.07 2.90
C GLU A 3 -8.39 20.34 3.99
N GLN A 4 -9.54 19.78 3.61
CA GLN A 4 -10.47 19.12 4.53
C GLN A 4 -10.20 17.62 4.69
N GLY A 5 -9.44 17.02 3.76
CA GLY A 5 -9.25 15.58 3.69
C GLY A 5 -10.31 14.88 2.86
N TYR A 6 -10.42 13.57 3.07
CA TYR A 6 -11.43 12.70 2.47
C TYR A 6 -11.81 11.63 3.50
N SER A 7 -13.10 11.35 3.65
CA SER A 7 -13.60 10.34 4.60
C SER A 7 -13.13 8.94 4.22
N ALA A 8 -13.32 7.98 5.13
CA ALA A 8 -13.11 6.58 4.80
C ALA A 8 -14.04 6.13 3.66
N PHE A 9 -13.58 5.19 2.84
CA PHE A 9 -14.33 4.68 1.69
C PHE A 9 -13.94 3.25 1.34
N ASP A 10 -14.87 2.53 0.70
CA ASP A 10 -14.62 1.19 0.16
C ASP A 10 -13.89 1.29 -1.18
N MET A 11 -12.65 0.79 -1.21
CA MET A 11 -11.86 0.78 -2.44
C MET A 11 -12.41 -0.20 -3.49
N LYS A 12 -13.23 -1.19 -3.11
CA LYS A 12 -13.84 -2.14 -4.05
C LYS A 12 -14.64 -1.44 -5.15
N VAL A 13 -15.29 -0.33 -4.84
CA VAL A 13 -16.05 0.47 -5.82
C VAL A 13 -15.12 0.94 -6.95
N GLY A 14 -13.95 1.47 -6.59
CA GLY A 14 -12.93 1.85 -7.57
C GLY A 14 -12.35 0.64 -8.32
N PHE A 15 -12.09 -0.46 -7.62
CA PHE A 15 -11.57 -1.68 -8.24
C PHE A 15 -12.55 -2.30 -9.24
N ALA A 16 -13.85 -2.23 -8.97
CA ALA A 16 -14.91 -2.69 -9.85
C ALA A 16 -14.94 -1.91 -11.18
N ASN A 17 -14.43 -0.68 -11.19
CA ASN A 17 -14.35 0.16 -12.39
C ASN A 17 -13.01 0.03 -13.12
N SER A 18 -12.08 -0.77 -12.60
CA SER A 18 -10.76 -0.93 -13.22
C SER A 18 -10.84 -1.66 -14.57
N PRO A 19 -10.17 -1.19 -15.63
CA PRO A 19 -10.06 -1.92 -16.89
C PRO A 19 -9.21 -3.20 -16.77
N LYS A 20 -8.46 -3.36 -15.67
CA LYS A 20 -7.63 -4.54 -15.40
C LYS A 20 -8.37 -5.63 -14.64
N LYS A 21 -9.65 -5.42 -14.28
CA LYS A 21 -10.47 -6.46 -13.66
C LYS A 21 -10.68 -7.58 -14.67
N LYS A 22 -10.72 -8.82 -14.18
CA LYS A 22 -11.03 -9.99 -14.97
C LYS A 22 -12.47 -10.39 -14.71
N ALA A 23 -13.28 -10.41 -15.76
CA ALA A 23 -14.62 -10.98 -15.71
C ALA A 23 -14.54 -12.50 -15.55
N THR A 24 -15.55 -13.06 -14.89
CA THR A 24 -15.74 -14.49 -14.72
C THR A 24 -17.21 -14.81 -14.99
N SER A 25 -17.57 -16.08 -15.10
CA SER A 25 -18.96 -16.49 -15.30
C SER A 25 -19.91 -16.04 -14.18
N THR A 26 -19.39 -15.73 -12.99
CA THR A 26 -20.21 -15.43 -11.80
C THR A 26 -19.83 -14.12 -11.11
N GLY A 27 -19.08 -13.23 -11.76
CA GLY A 27 -18.58 -12.02 -11.13
C GLY A 27 -17.28 -11.49 -11.72
N TRP A 28 -16.48 -10.82 -10.92
CA TRP A 28 -15.17 -10.29 -11.34
C TRP A 28 -14.14 -10.40 -10.23
N TYR A 29 -12.86 -10.42 -10.62
CA TYR A 29 -11.77 -10.23 -9.67
C TYR A 29 -10.68 -9.32 -10.21
N LEU A 30 -9.92 -8.72 -9.31
CA LEU A 30 -8.74 -7.94 -9.61
C LEU A 30 -7.60 -8.39 -8.69
N THR A 31 -6.39 -8.50 -9.25
CA THR A 31 -5.20 -8.84 -8.47
C THR A 31 -4.41 -7.57 -8.22
N ILE A 32 -4.30 -7.18 -6.95
CA ILE A 32 -3.64 -5.95 -6.51
C ILE A 32 -2.21 -6.30 -6.09
N PRO A 33 -1.18 -5.75 -6.78
CA PRO A 33 0.20 -5.89 -6.35
C PRO A 33 0.53 -4.91 -5.23
N TYR A 34 1.20 -5.40 -4.19
CA TYR A 34 1.74 -4.61 -3.09
C TYR A 34 3.25 -4.70 -3.09
N ARG A 35 3.90 -3.56 -3.26
CA ARG A 35 5.37 -3.47 -3.27
C ARG A 35 5.90 -3.27 -1.86
N HIS A 36 6.85 -4.11 -1.48
CA HIS A 36 7.57 -4.03 -0.22
C HIS A 36 8.97 -3.44 -0.47
N MET A 37 9.25 -2.27 0.12
CA MET A 37 10.53 -1.60 -0.04
C MET A 37 11.54 -2.14 0.96
N THR A 38 12.74 -2.52 0.52
CA THR A 38 13.83 -2.92 1.45
C THR A 38 14.45 -1.74 2.18
N THR A 39 14.38 -0.56 1.58
CA THR A 39 14.86 0.71 2.14
C THR A 39 14.01 1.83 1.55
N SER A 40 13.34 2.62 2.39
CA SER A 40 12.67 3.84 1.97
C SER A 40 12.60 4.84 3.12
N LYS A 41 12.73 6.13 2.79
CA LYS A 41 12.49 7.25 3.72
C LYS A 41 11.02 7.72 3.71
N ILE A 42 10.26 7.31 2.69
CA ILE A 42 8.91 7.83 2.40
C ILE A 42 7.85 6.75 2.69
N HIS A 43 8.18 5.48 2.45
CA HIS A 43 7.27 4.36 2.64
C HIS A 43 7.72 3.47 3.80
N SER A 44 6.77 2.74 4.37
CA SER A 44 7.08 1.69 5.35
C SER A 44 8.07 0.69 4.75
N THR A 45 9.21 0.56 5.42
CA THR A 45 10.27 -0.36 5.02
C THR A 45 9.92 -1.77 5.50
N MET A 46 10.17 -2.76 4.65
CA MET A 46 10.05 -4.17 4.97
C MET A 46 10.95 -4.52 6.16
N PRO A 47 10.41 -5.18 7.20
CA PRO A 47 11.18 -5.59 8.37
C PRO A 47 12.43 -6.40 8.02
N LYS A 48 13.51 -6.23 8.80
CA LYS A 48 14.83 -6.81 8.48
C LYS A 48 14.83 -8.35 8.47
N ASP A 49 14.09 -8.95 9.37
CA ASP A 49 13.85 -10.39 9.51
C ASP A 49 13.09 -11.01 8.35
N ILE A 50 12.19 -10.27 7.69
CA ILE A 50 11.56 -10.66 6.41
C ILE A 50 12.49 -10.36 5.23
N ALA A 51 13.18 -9.22 5.27
CA ALA A 51 14.10 -8.82 4.20
C ALA A 51 15.27 -9.79 4.05
N LYS A 52 15.79 -10.36 5.15
CA LYS A 52 16.91 -11.30 5.15
C LYS A 52 16.63 -12.57 4.32
N PRO A 53 15.53 -13.33 4.53
CA PRO A 53 15.18 -14.45 3.67
C PRO A 53 14.69 -14.00 2.29
N ALA A 54 13.98 -12.87 2.18
CA ALA A 54 13.52 -12.37 0.87
C ALA A 54 14.67 -12.11 -0.11
N LYS A 55 15.79 -11.54 0.37
CA LYS A 55 16.99 -11.28 -0.45
C LYS A 55 17.65 -12.54 -1.01
N LYS A 56 17.38 -13.71 -0.41
CA LYS A 56 17.92 -15.01 -0.86
C LYS A 56 17.07 -15.67 -1.94
N LEU A 57 15.87 -15.15 -2.22
CA LEU A 57 14.99 -15.67 -3.27
C LEU A 57 15.60 -15.41 -4.65
N SER A 58 15.45 -16.34 -5.57
CA SER A 58 15.69 -16.12 -7.01
C SER A 58 14.51 -15.38 -7.64
N ASP A 59 14.59 -15.09 -8.94
CA ASP A 59 13.45 -14.51 -9.65
C ASP A 59 12.26 -15.49 -9.69
N GLY A 60 11.06 -15.02 -9.34
CA GLY A 60 9.85 -15.83 -9.26
C GLY A 60 9.68 -16.62 -7.95
N ASP A 61 10.75 -16.81 -7.18
CA ASP A 61 10.71 -17.50 -5.89
C ASP A 61 9.90 -16.69 -4.86
N ARG A 62 9.31 -17.41 -3.90
CA ARG A 62 8.44 -16.83 -2.87
C ARG A 62 8.76 -17.33 -1.46
N LEU A 63 8.54 -16.47 -0.46
CA LEU A 63 8.54 -16.89 0.93
C LEU A 63 7.35 -17.83 1.21
N SER A 64 7.61 -18.91 1.95
CA SER A 64 6.55 -19.79 2.43
C SER A 64 5.78 -19.12 3.58
N ALA A 65 4.47 -19.37 3.66
CA ALA A 65 3.67 -18.88 4.78
C ALA A 65 4.13 -19.46 6.13
N ALA A 66 4.70 -20.67 6.14
CA ALA A 66 5.26 -21.29 7.34
C ALA A 66 6.43 -20.48 7.90
N LEU A 67 7.36 -20.05 7.04
CA LEU A 67 8.48 -19.19 7.43
C LEU A 67 8.00 -17.82 7.91
N VAL A 68 7.05 -17.22 7.21
CA VAL A 68 6.50 -15.91 7.61
C VAL A 68 5.87 -15.98 9.01
N ARG A 69 5.15 -17.06 9.30
CA ARG A 69 4.56 -17.30 10.62
C ARG A 69 5.60 -17.61 11.70
N SER A 70 6.67 -18.37 11.38
CA SER A 70 7.73 -18.64 12.36
C SER A 70 8.52 -17.39 12.74
N LEU A 71 8.58 -16.40 11.86
CA LEU A 71 9.09 -15.06 12.13
C LEU A 71 8.10 -14.16 12.89
N GLY A 72 6.93 -14.68 13.28
CA GLY A 72 5.94 -13.97 14.10
C GLY A 72 4.92 -13.14 13.32
N TYR A 73 4.96 -13.14 11.98
CA TYR A 73 4.03 -12.35 11.17
C TYR A 73 2.74 -13.11 10.94
N LYS A 74 1.68 -12.67 11.64
CA LYS A 74 0.33 -13.23 11.56
C LYS A 74 -0.59 -12.31 10.74
N PRO A 75 -1.74 -12.83 10.27
CA PRO A 75 -2.76 -11.98 9.69
C PRO A 75 -3.21 -10.91 10.69
N LYS A 76 -3.46 -9.70 10.20
CA LYS A 76 -3.87 -8.54 11.00
C LYS A 76 -5.37 -8.30 10.85
N THR A 77 -5.93 -7.56 11.80
CA THR A 77 -7.28 -7.01 11.70
C THR A 77 -7.21 -5.56 11.25
N SER A 78 -8.06 -5.17 10.30
CA SER A 78 -8.18 -3.80 9.82
C SER A 78 -8.85 -2.90 10.86
N TRP A 79 -8.70 -1.59 10.72
CA TRP A 79 -9.45 -0.61 11.53
C TRP A 79 -10.97 -0.74 11.32
N ALA A 80 -11.40 -1.31 10.18
CA ALA A 80 -12.80 -1.61 9.86
C ALA A 80 -13.24 -3.00 10.37
N GLY A 81 -12.46 -3.65 11.24
CA GLY A 81 -12.81 -4.93 11.88
C GLY A 81 -12.58 -6.18 11.03
N TYR A 82 -12.09 -6.07 9.80
CA TYR A 82 -11.85 -7.22 8.94
C TYR A 82 -10.51 -7.90 9.24
N THR A 83 -10.52 -9.19 9.54
CA THR A 83 -9.29 -9.97 9.74
C THR A 83 -8.92 -10.71 8.46
N TRP A 84 -7.75 -10.40 7.89
CA TRP A 84 -7.28 -11.11 6.70
C TRP A 84 -6.93 -12.57 7.04
N LYS A 85 -7.00 -13.47 6.05
CA LYS A 85 -6.58 -14.89 6.23
C LYS A 85 -5.06 -15.08 6.21
N ASN A 86 -4.36 -14.13 5.59
CA ASN A 86 -2.94 -14.19 5.31
C ASN A 86 -2.22 -12.97 5.90
N SER A 87 -0.96 -13.18 6.30
CA SER A 87 -0.06 -12.09 6.66
C SER A 87 0.19 -11.18 5.44
N GLN A 88 0.66 -9.96 5.70
CA GLN A 88 1.08 -9.03 4.65
C GLN A 88 2.34 -9.47 3.87
N TYR A 89 3.07 -10.48 4.37
CA TYR A 89 4.29 -11.01 3.75
C TYR A 89 4.14 -12.46 3.25
N ASP A 90 2.96 -13.08 3.44
CA ASP A 90 2.72 -14.43 2.91
C ASP A 90 2.87 -14.43 1.39
N SER A 91 3.59 -15.43 0.86
CA SER A 91 3.88 -15.52 -0.58
C SER A 91 4.57 -14.28 -1.15
N LEU A 92 5.39 -13.58 -0.35
CA LEU A 92 6.23 -12.51 -0.85
C LEU A 92 7.18 -13.06 -1.91
N THR A 93 7.00 -12.57 -3.14
CA THR A 93 7.72 -13.00 -4.33
C THR A 93 8.77 -11.98 -4.71
N ARG A 94 9.96 -12.44 -5.10
CA ARG A 94 10.95 -11.60 -5.75
C ARG A 94 10.70 -11.61 -7.25
N ILE A 95 10.59 -10.42 -7.84
CA ILE A 95 10.45 -10.21 -9.28
C ILE A 95 11.65 -9.39 -9.73
N VAL A 96 12.47 -9.92 -10.62
CA VAL A 96 13.62 -9.22 -11.17
C VAL A 96 13.20 -8.55 -12.46
N LYS A 97 13.30 -7.22 -12.49
CA LYS A 97 13.10 -6.44 -13.71
C LYS A 97 14.45 -6.05 -14.29
N GLU A 98 14.64 -6.35 -15.57
CA GLU A 98 15.71 -5.79 -16.39
C GLU A 98 15.23 -4.47 -17.00
N TYR A 99 16.10 -3.48 -17.00
CA TYR A 99 15.84 -2.15 -17.56
C TYR A 99 16.72 -1.97 -18.80
N ASP A 100 16.33 -1.07 -19.70
CA ASP A 100 17.03 -0.79 -20.96
C ASP A 100 18.53 -0.51 -20.79
N SER A 101 18.93 0.00 -19.61
CA SER A 101 20.33 0.15 -19.19
C SER A 101 21.11 -1.16 -18.91
N GLY A 102 20.52 -2.33 -19.11
CA GLY A 102 21.05 -3.65 -18.72
C GLY A 102 21.05 -3.93 -17.21
N LYS A 103 20.70 -2.94 -16.37
CA LYS A 103 20.67 -3.11 -14.90
C LYS A 103 19.48 -3.98 -14.49
N LYS A 104 19.73 -5.01 -13.68
CA LYS A 104 18.69 -5.84 -13.05
C LYS A 104 18.36 -5.33 -11.65
N ARG A 105 17.07 -5.12 -11.34
CA ARG A 105 16.61 -4.77 -10.00
C ARG A 105 15.58 -5.77 -9.50
N GLY A 106 15.77 -6.23 -8.27
CA GLY A 106 14.76 -7.03 -7.58
C GLY A 106 13.66 -6.16 -6.98
N HIS A 107 12.42 -6.59 -7.17
CA HIS A 107 11.23 -6.05 -6.54
C HIS A 107 10.60 -7.12 -5.67
N TYR A 108 10.25 -6.77 -4.44
CA TYR A 108 9.56 -7.68 -3.53
C TYR A 108 8.08 -7.32 -3.53
N MET A 109 7.26 -8.27 -3.95
CA MET A 109 5.84 -8.05 -4.18
C MET A 109 5.03 -9.10 -3.43
N THR A 110 3.88 -8.68 -2.91
CA THR A 110 2.81 -9.60 -2.53
C THR A 110 1.59 -9.28 -3.36
N PHE A 111 0.72 -10.27 -3.55
CA PHE A 111 -0.46 -10.13 -4.39
C PHE A 111 -1.69 -10.46 -3.58
N ARG A 112 -2.67 -9.55 -3.59
CA ARG A 112 -3.96 -9.78 -2.94
C ARG A 112 -5.06 -9.73 -3.98
N ARG A 113 -6.02 -10.64 -3.87
CA ARG A 113 -7.17 -10.70 -4.76
C ARG A 113 -8.36 -10.02 -4.11
N VAL A 114 -9.02 -9.17 -4.87
CA VAL A 114 -10.34 -8.62 -4.56
C VAL A 114 -11.32 -9.12 -5.61
N SER A 115 -12.54 -9.38 -5.19
CA SER A 115 -13.65 -9.74 -6.08
C SER A 115 -14.94 -9.07 -5.64
N ASP A 116 -15.95 -9.13 -6.50
CA ASP A 116 -17.33 -8.79 -6.15
C ASP A 116 -17.79 -9.46 -4.85
N LYS A 117 -17.43 -10.74 -4.65
CA LYS A 117 -17.78 -11.55 -3.47
C LYS A 117 -16.94 -11.32 -2.23
N THR A 118 -15.89 -10.49 -2.31
CA THR A 118 -15.07 -10.17 -1.13
C THR A 118 -15.86 -9.31 -0.14
N ASP A 119 -15.66 -9.51 1.17
CA ASP A 119 -16.26 -8.65 2.19
C ASP A 119 -15.91 -7.15 1.96
N SER A 120 -16.89 -6.25 2.10
CA SER A 120 -16.69 -4.80 1.88
C SER A 120 -15.68 -4.21 2.87
N ASN A 121 -15.61 -4.72 4.09
CA ASN A 121 -14.69 -4.25 5.13
C ASN A 121 -13.23 -4.65 4.86
N ALA A 122 -12.98 -5.59 3.94
CA ALA A 122 -11.65 -6.10 3.64
C ALA A 122 -10.74 -5.10 2.88
N TRP A 123 -11.35 -4.09 2.25
CA TRP A 123 -10.69 -3.11 1.39
C TRP A 123 -11.10 -1.67 1.74
N MET A 124 -11.41 -1.42 3.01
CA MET A 124 -11.73 -0.09 3.51
C MET A 124 -10.48 0.77 3.68
N HIS A 125 -10.43 1.88 2.95
CA HIS A 125 -9.42 2.91 3.15
C HIS A 125 -9.84 3.84 4.30
N PRO A 126 -8.96 4.19 5.26
CA PRO A 126 -9.31 5.07 6.38
C PRO A 126 -9.59 6.53 5.99
N GLY A 127 -9.49 6.85 4.70
CA GLY A 127 -9.56 8.21 4.18
C GLY A 127 -8.21 8.92 4.21
N TYR A 128 -8.22 10.22 3.96
CA TYR A 128 -7.05 11.09 3.97
C TYR A 128 -7.29 12.22 4.96
N LYS A 129 -6.30 12.49 5.81
CA LYS A 129 -6.32 13.66 6.69
C LYS A 129 -6.07 14.92 5.85
N GLY A 130 -6.89 15.96 6.05
CA GLY A 130 -6.67 17.25 5.43
C GLY A 130 -5.36 17.89 5.86
N LEU A 131 -4.67 18.55 4.94
CA LEU A 131 -3.37 19.20 5.18
C LEU A 131 -3.50 20.43 6.08
N LYS A 132 -4.67 21.10 6.06
CA LYS A 132 -4.92 22.36 6.77
C LYS A 132 -3.84 23.39 6.46
N ALA A 133 -3.56 23.55 5.16
CA ALA A 133 -2.46 24.38 4.67
C ALA A 133 -2.76 25.87 4.89
N LEU A 134 -4.02 26.30 4.71
CA LEU A 134 -4.40 27.69 4.91
C LEU A 134 -4.23 28.09 6.38
N ASP A 135 -4.62 27.23 7.31
CA ASP A 135 -4.42 27.44 8.75
C ASP A 135 -2.93 27.63 9.12
N ARG A 136 -2.00 27.03 8.36
CA ARG A 136 -0.55 27.13 8.58
C ARG A 136 0.10 28.32 7.90
N VAL A 137 -0.48 28.80 6.81
CA VAL A 137 0.13 29.83 5.95
C VAL A 137 -0.46 31.20 6.25
N ALA A 138 -1.74 31.30 6.58
CA ALA A 138 -2.41 32.58 6.83
C ALA A 138 -1.70 33.45 7.88
N PRO A 139 -1.25 32.93 9.05
CA PRO A 139 -0.55 33.76 10.04
C PRO A 139 0.77 34.34 9.53
N LYS A 140 1.51 33.58 8.70
CA LYS A 140 2.81 34.01 8.14
C LYS A 140 2.65 35.04 7.03
N VAL A 141 1.55 34.95 6.29
CA VAL A 141 1.21 35.91 5.25
C VAL A 141 0.78 37.23 5.88
N GLU A 142 -0.03 37.19 6.94
CA GLU A 142 -0.38 38.39 7.72
C GLU A 142 0.86 39.07 8.30
N GLU A 143 1.75 38.32 8.95
CA GLU A 143 3.04 38.83 9.47
C GLU A 143 3.86 39.53 8.38
N PHE A 144 4.05 38.88 7.22
CA PHE A 144 4.77 39.47 6.09
C PHE A 144 4.11 40.76 5.57
N PHE A 145 2.78 40.80 5.45
CA PHE A 145 2.07 42.00 4.99
C PHE A 145 2.19 43.15 5.98
N TYR A 146 2.14 42.88 7.28
CA TYR A 146 2.34 43.92 8.31
C TYR A 146 3.76 44.47 8.32
N ASP A 147 4.78 43.61 8.14
CA ASP A 147 6.18 44.05 8.04
C ASP A 147 6.43 44.89 6.79
N TYR A 148 5.83 44.53 5.65
CA TYR A 148 5.97 45.29 4.39
C TYR A 148 5.32 46.68 4.44
N ILE A 149 4.23 46.85 5.19
CA ILE A 149 3.54 48.15 5.32
C ILE A 149 4.21 49.06 6.36
N ARG A 150 4.95 48.49 7.33
CA ARG A 150 5.63 49.23 8.41
C ARG A 150 7.10 49.56 8.13
N GLY A 151 7.71 48.94 7.12
CA GLY A 151 9.04 49.31 6.59
C GLY A 151 8.96 50.37 5.50
#